data_AF-A0A951NHM1-F1
#
_entry.id   AF-A0A951NHM1-F1
#
_cell.length_a   1.000
_cell.length_b   1.000
_cell.length_c   1.000
_cell.angle_alpha   90.00
_cell.angle_beta   90.00
_cell.angle_gamma   90.00
#
_symmetry.space_group_name_H-M   'P 1'
#
loop_
_entity.id
_entity.type
_entity.pdbx_description
1 polymer ?
#
loop_
_entity_poly.entity_id
_entity_poly.type
_entity_poly.pdbx_seq_one_letter_code
_entity_poly.pdbx_strand_id
1 'polypeptide(L)'
;MQKLACVLPDGRVLFDDVSFRVGEGAKTALVGANGTGKTTLLRMIAGDVQPAAGAVARTGGVGVMRQFIGSIRDDTTVRDLLVSLAPPAIRAAGQALEAAELAMMERDEEVTQLRYATALSDWGDAHGYDAEVIWDICTMAALGVPY
;
A
#
# COMPACT_ATOMS: atom_id res chain seq x y z
N MET A 1 -12.85 9.28 14.85
CA MET A 1 -14.07 8.87 14.14
C MET A 1 -15.26 8.98 15.08
N GLN A 2 -16.45 9.26 14.54
CA GLN A 2 -17.63 9.55 15.35
C GLN A 2 -18.87 8.89 14.76
N LYS A 3 -19.61 8.18 15.62
CA LYS A 3 -20.91 7.53 15.38
C LYS A 3 -20.94 6.61 14.16
N LEU A 4 -19.93 5.76 13.98
CA LEU A 4 -19.88 4.85 12.85
C LEU A 4 -20.90 3.71 13.01
N ALA A 5 -21.65 3.46 11.94
CA ALA A 5 -22.56 2.32 11.83
C ALA A 5 -22.26 1.49 10.58
N CYS A 6 -22.49 0.18 10.67
CA CYS A 6 -22.36 -0.75 9.55
C CYS A 6 -23.51 -1.74 9.53
N VAL A 7 -24.14 -1.86 8.36
CA VAL A 7 -25.18 -2.85 8.06
C VAL A 7 -24.67 -3.74 6.95
N LEU A 8 -24.79 -5.05 7.14
CA LEU A 8 -24.45 -6.07 6.15
C LEU A 8 -25.48 -6.10 5.01
N PRO A 9 -25.15 -6.65 3.83
CA PRO A 9 -26.09 -6.76 2.71
C PRO A 9 -27.39 -7.54 3.03
N ASP A 10 -27.35 -8.43 4.02
CA ASP A 10 -28.50 -9.19 4.51
C ASP A 10 -29.38 -8.38 5.50
N GLY A 11 -29.07 -7.10 5.71
CA GLY A 11 -29.79 -6.19 6.60
C GLY A 11 -29.38 -6.28 8.07
N ARG A 12 -28.46 -7.17 8.45
CA ARG A 12 -28.00 -7.28 9.84
C ARG A 12 -27.07 -6.13 10.21
N VAL A 13 -27.34 -5.49 11.35
CA VAL A 13 -26.42 -4.53 11.96
C VAL A 13 -25.18 -5.26 12.46
N LEU A 14 -24.02 -4.90 11.93
CA LEU A 14 -22.73 -5.45 12.34
C LEU A 14 -22.20 -4.74 13.60
N PHE A 15 -22.30 -3.42 13.59
CA PHE A 15 -22.06 -2.54 14.73
C PHE A 15 -22.79 -1.22 14.52
N ASP A 16 -23.11 -0.55 15.63
CA ASP A 16 -23.75 0.76 15.66
C ASP A 16 -23.05 1.66 16.69
N ASP A 17 -23.06 2.97 16.44
CA ASP A 17 -22.50 4.03 17.30
C ASP A 17 -21.02 3.84 17.74
N VAL A 18 -20.15 3.35 16.86
CA VAL A 18 -18.72 3.21 17.17
C VAL A 18 -18.02 4.58 17.11
N SER A 19 -17.50 5.04 18.25
CA SER A 19 -16.80 6.32 18.40
C SER A 19 -15.50 6.17 19.17
N PHE A 20 -14.38 6.56 18.56
CA PHE A 20 -13.08 6.63 19.25
C PHE A 20 -12.10 7.57 18.52
N ARG A 21 -11.01 7.91 19.22
CA ARG A 21 -9.90 8.69 18.70
C ARG A 21 -8.60 7.94 19.00
N VAL A 22 -7.69 7.93 18.02
CA VAL A 22 -6.32 7.41 18.18
C VAL A 22 -5.41 8.62 18.02
N GLY A 23 -4.63 8.92 19.06
CA GLY A 23 -3.68 10.02 19.06
C GLY A 23 -2.41 9.69 18.29
N GLU A 24 -1.63 10.71 17.98
CA GLU A 24 -0.29 10.55 17.42
C GLU A 24 0.61 9.73 18.37
N GLY A 25 1.42 8.84 17.80
CA GLY A 25 2.31 7.95 18.57
C GLY A 25 1.61 6.83 19.34
N ALA A 26 0.27 6.76 19.33
CA ALA A 26 -0.47 5.73 20.05
C ALA A 26 -0.35 4.36 19.36
N LYS A 27 -0.10 3.32 20.17
CA LYS A 27 -0.22 1.92 19.77
C LYS A 27 -1.53 1.36 20.32
N THR A 28 -2.52 1.19 19.45
CA THR A 28 -3.87 0.77 19.85
C THR A 28 -4.21 -0.59 19.24
N ALA A 29 -4.79 -1.48 20.04
CA ALA A 29 -5.29 -2.78 19.58
C ALA A 29 -6.82 -2.79 19.54
N LEU A 30 -7.39 -3.33 18.46
CA LEU A 30 -8.80 -3.63 18.35
C LEU A 30 -9.02 -5.12 18.58
N VAL A 31 -9.68 -5.47 19.68
CA VAL A 31 -9.91 -6.86 20.10
C VAL A 31 -11.40 -7.20 20.09
N GLY A 32 -11.73 -8.48 19.91
CA GLY A 32 -13.10 -8.97 19.87
C GLY A 32 -13.21 -10.31 19.13
N ALA A 33 -14.34 -11.01 19.29
CA ALA A 33 -14.57 -12.30 18.65
C ALA A 33 -14.55 -12.22 17.10
N ASN A 34 -14.38 -13.35 16.43
CA ASN A 34 -14.51 -13.38 14.97
C ASN A 34 -15.96 -13.05 14.56
N GLY A 35 -16.10 -12.26 13.49
CA GLY A 35 -17.41 -11.79 13.03
C GLY A 35 -17.94 -10.53 13.71
N THR A 36 -17.26 -9.94 14.70
CA THR A 36 -17.69 -8.67 15.34
C THR A 36 -17.41 -7.41 14.51
N GLY A 37 -16.95 -7.57 13.27
CA GLY A 37 -16.72 -6.45 12.36
C GLY A 37 -15.38 -5.71 12.47
N LYS A 38 -14.38 -6.28 13.17
CA LYS A 38 -13.03 -5.68 13.28
C LYS A 38 -12.40 -5.37 11.92
N THR A 39 -12.37 -6.35 11.03
CA THR A 39 -11.83 -6.19 9.67
C THR A 39 -12.62 -5.17 8.88
N THR A 40 -13.96 -5.13 9.05
CA THR A 40 -14.82 -4.14 8.42
C THR A 40 -14.53 -2.73 8.92
N LEU A 41 -14.34 -2.55 10.23
CA LEU A 41 -13.97 -1.28 10.82
C LEU A 41 -12.59 -0.81 10.33
N LEU A 42 -11.59 -1.70 10.28
CA LEU A 42 -10.28 -1.37 9.70
C LEU A 42 -10.36 -0.99 8.22
N ARG A 43 -11.19 -1.67 7.43
CA ARG A 43 -11.46 -1.32 6.03
C ARG A 43 -12.14 0.04 5.89
N MET A 44 -13.05 0.41 6.79
CA MET A 44 -13.64 1.76 6.83
C MET A 44 -12.59 2.82 7.16
N ILE A 45 -11.66 2.52 8.08
CA ILE A 45 -10.55 3.44 8.42
C ILE A 45 -9.59 3.62 7.24
N ALA A 46 -9.30 2.53 6.52
CA ALA A 46 -8.54 2.55 5.27
C ALA A 46 -9.26 3.33 4.16
N GLY A 47 -10.60 3.37 4.18
CA GLY A 47 -11.44 3.99 3.16
C GLY A 47 -11.93 3.01 2.09
N ASP A 48 -11.71 1.70 2.28
CA ASP A 48 -12.15 0.66 1.34
C ASP A 48 -13.67 0.41 1.39
N VAL A 49 -14.30 0.75 2.52
CA VAL A 49 -15.73 0.55 2.77
C VAL A 49 -16.31 1.84 3.31
N GLN A 50 -17.40 2.30 2.72
CA GLN A 50 -18.13 3.46 3.25
C GLN A 50 -19.00 3.05 4.44
N PRO A 51 -19.01 3.82 5.53
CA PRO A 51 -19.91 3.55 6.65
C PRO A 51 -21.36 3.85 6.27
N ALA A 52 -22.31 3.16 6.91
CA ALA A 52 -23.74 3.43 6.72
C ALA A 52 -24.16 4.76 7.38
N ALA A 53 -23.47 5.14 8.46
CA ALA A 53 -23.62 6.42 9.13
C ALA A 53 -22.30 6.82 9.82
N GLY A 54 -22.18 8.11 10.16
CA GLY A 54 -20.99 8.66 10.81
C GLY A 54 -19.85 8.97 9.83
N ALA A 55 -18.67 9.26 10.37
CA ALA A 55 -17.50 9.62 9.56
C ALA A 55 -16.17 9.19 10.17
N VAL A 56 -15.23 8.85 9.27
CA VAL A 56 -13.81 8.69 9.58
C VAL A 56 -13.08 9.96 9.17
N ALA A 57 -12.41 10.61 10.13
CA ALA A 57 -11.49 11.70 9.88
C ALA A 57 -10.07 11.24 10.21
N ARG A 58 -9.11 11.61 9.36
CA ARG A 58 -7.69 11.25 9.47
C ARG A 58 -6.81 12.41 9.01
N THR A 59 -5.62 12.51 9.58
CA THR A 59 -4.58 13.47 9.18
C THR A 59 -3.39 12.67 8.65
N GLY A 60 -2.86 13.06 7.49
CA GLY A 60 -1.75 12.34 6.84
C GLY A 60 -2.18 11.11 6.04
N GLY A 61 -1.20 10.28 5.69
CA GLY A 61 -1.40 9.03 4.95
C GLY A 61 -1.78 7.85 5.85
N VAL A 62 -2.43 6.83 5.26
CA VAL A 62 -2.74 5.57 5.95
C VAL A 62 -2.04 4.43 5.23
N GLY A 63 -1.09 3.79 5.91
CA GLY A 63 -0.52 2.51 5.48
C GLY A 63 -1.39 1.37 5.98
N VAL A 64 -1.73 0.42 5.10
CA VAL A 64 -2.55 -0.74 5.45
C VAL A 64 -1.77 -2.02 5.14
N MET A 65 -1.42 -2.76 6.18
CA MET A 65 -0.94 -4.14 6.01
C MET A 65 -2.15 -5.07 5.89
N ARG A 66 -2.38 -5.60 4.69
CA ARG A 66 -3.50 -6.52 4.44
C ARG A 66 -3.24 -7.84 5.17
N GLN A 67 -4.30 -8.48 5.63
CA GLN A 67 -4.21 -9.79 6.31
C GLN A 67 -3.63 -10.87 5.42
N PHE A 68 -3.83 -10.76 4.10
CA PHE A 68 -3.24 -11.63 3.10
C PHE A 68 -2.42 -10.76 2.14
N ILE A 69 -1.11 -10.92 2.16
CA ILE A 69 -0.14 -10.30 1.24
C ILE A 69 0.52 -11.46 0.48
N GLY A 70 0.64 -11.33 -0.84
CA GLY A 70 1.25 -12.38 -1.68
C GLY A 70 0.41 -13.66 -1.80
N SER A 71 -0.89 -13.62 -1.51
CA SER A 71 -1.79 -14.77 -1.75
C SER A 71 -2.18 -14.93 -3.22
N ILE A 72 -1.79 -13.98 -4.08
CA ILE A 72 -1.93 -14.06 -5.52
C ILE A 72 -0.68 -14.79 -6.02
N ARG A 73 -0.86 -15.99 -6.59
CA ARG A 73 0.19 -16.78 -7.24
C ARG A 73 0.33 -16.32 -8.69
N ASP A 74 0.72 -15.07 -8.88
CA ASP A 74 1.15 -14.56 -10.17
C ASP A 74 2.67 -14.45 -10.19
N ASP A 75 3.22 -14.00 -11.32
CA ASP A 75 4.65 -13.83 -11.52
C ASP A 75 5.19 -12.52 -10.88
N THR A 76 4.45 -11.92 -9.93
CA THR A 76 4.84 -10.66 -9.26
C THR A 76 6.05 -10.88 -8.37
N THR A 77 7.10 -10.08 -8.55
CA THR A 77 8.30 -10.13 -7.72
C THR A 77 8.14 -9.35 -6.42
N VAL A 78 9.06 -9.54 -5.47
CA VAL A 78 9.10 -8.74 -4.23
C VAL A 78 9.31 -7.26 -4.56
N ARG A 79 10.20 -6.94 -5.52
CA ARG A 79 10.38 -5.59 -6.05
C ARG A 79 9.06 -4.98 -6.52
N ASP A 80 8.30 -5.68 -7.35
CA ASP A 80 7.04 -5.15 -7.92
C ASP A 80 6.03 -4.83 -6.81
N LEU A 81 5.92 -5.72 -5.82
CA LEU A 81 5.09 -5.49 -4.65
C LEU A 81 5.55 -4.24 -3.88
N LEU A 82 6.85 -4.09 -3.62
CA LEU A 82 7.40 -2.96 -2.88
C LEU A 82 7.24 -1.64 -3.62
N VAL A 83 7.47 -1.61 -4.94
CA VAL A 83 7.19 -0.44 -5.80
C VAL A 83 5.71 -0.09 -5.78
N SER A 84 4.81 -1.07 -5.82
CA SER A 84 3.35 -0.82 -5.79
C SER A 84 2.89 -0.13 -4.48
N LEU A 85 3.57 -0.45 -3.36
CA LEU A 85 3.30 0.09 -2.03
C LEU A 85 4.06 1.40 -1.74
N ALA A 86 5.00 1.78 -2.60
CA ALA A 86 5.83 2.96 -2.43
C ALA A 86 5.02 4.27 -2.52
N PRO A 87 5.57 5.38 -1.98
CA PRO A 87 5.04 6.73 -2.21
C PRO A 87 4.79 7.01 -3.70
N PRO A 88 3.78 7.83 -4.05
CA PRO A 88 3.38 8.02 -5.45
C PRO A 88 4.51 8.40 -6.42
N ALA A 89 5.47 9.22 -5.98
CA ALA A 89 6.62 9.62 -6.78
C ALA A 89 7.54 8.44 -7.10
N ILE A 90 7.96 7.68 -6.08
CA ILE A 90 8.77 6.47 -6.23
C ILE A 90 8.04 5.44 -7.10
N ARG A 91 6.75 5.18 -6.82
CA ARG A 91 5.97 4.23 -7.62
C ARG A 91 5.93 4.61 -9.10
N ALA A 92 5.66 5.88 -9.41
CA ALA A 92 5.57 6.35 -10.79
C ALA A 92 6.93 6.25 -11.51
N ALA A 93 8.02 6.67 -10.84
CA ALA A 93 9.37 6.59 -11.39
C ALA A 93 9.82 5.14 -11.60
N GLY A 94 9.55 4.24 -10.64
CA GLY A 94 9.90 2.81 -10.75
C GLY A 94 9.17 2.12 -11.90
N GLN A 95 7.88 2.41 -12.08
CA GLN A 95 7.08 1.91 -13.21
C GLN A 95 7.58 2.46 -14.56
N ALA A 96 7.97 3.73 -14.61
CA ALA A 96 8.51 4.34 -15.82
C ALA A 96 9.88 3.74 -16.19
N LEU A 97 10.73 3.48 -15.20
CA LEU A 97 12.03 2.85 -15.40
C LEU A 97 11.89 1.43 -15.95
N GLU A 98 11.05 0.60 -15.34
CA GLU A 98 10.78 -0.77 -15.81
C GLU A 98 10.21 -0.79 -17.24
N ALA A 99 9.27 0.10 -17.55
CA ALA A 99 8.72 0.21 -18.90
C ALA A 99 9.77 0.65 -19.94
N ALA A 100 10.70 1.53 -19.55
CA ALA A 100 11.79 1.96 -20.41
C ALA A 100 12.84 0.87 -20.62
N GLU A 101 13.15 0.08 -19.58
CA GLU A 101 14.03 -1.09 -19.67
C GLU A 101 13.49 -2.13 -20.65
N LEU A 102 12.21 -2.49 -20.53
CA LEU A 102 11.58 -3.46 -21.42
C LEU A 102 11.58 -2.96 -22.88
N ALA A 103 11.26 -1.67 -23.09
CA ALA A 103 11.27 -1.08 -24.43
C ALA A 103 12.68 -1.08 -25.05
N MET A 104 13.73 -0.86 -24.25
CA MET A 104 15.13 -0.90 -24.70
C MET A 104 15.58 -2.32 -25.03
N MET A 105 15.10 -3.34 -24.30
CA MET A 105 15.38 -4.75 -24.62
C MET A 105 14.77 -5.17 -25.96
N GLU A 106 13.61 -4.62 -26.32
CA GLU A 106 12.93 -4.93 -27.59
C GLU A 106 13.50 -4.14 -28.77
N ARG A 107 13.89 -2.89 -28.55
CA ARG A 107 14.33 -1.96 -29.61
C ARG A 107 15.53 -1.16 -29.12
N ASP A 108 16.69 -1.41 -29.72
CA ASP A 108 17.93 -0.69 -29.43
C ASP A 108 18.06 0.53 -30.34
N GLU A 109 17.25 1.56 -30.07
CA GLU A 109 17.18 2.81 -30.83
C GLU A 109 17.57 3.99 -29.92
N GLU A 110 18.09 5.08 -30.49
CA GLU A 110 18.46 6.28 -29.72
C GLU A 110 17.29 6.80 -28.85
N VAL A 111 16.05 6.71 -29.37
CA VAL A 111 14.86 7.14 -28.64
C VAL A 111 14.58 6.27 -27.41
N THR A 112 14.76 4.96 -27.48
CA THR A 112 14.54 4.06 -26.33
C THR A 112 15.65 4.21 -25.30
N GLN A 113 16.90 4.39 -25.76
CA GLN A 113 18.04 4.69 -24.89
C GLN A 113 17.87 6.01 -24.12
N LEU A 114 17.43 7.09 -24.79
CA LEU A 114 17.17 8.38 -24.15
C LEU A 114 16.01 8.32 -23.15
N ARG A 115 14.97 7.53 -23.42
CA ARG A 115 13.88 7.29 -22.47
C ARG A 115 14.36 6.55 -21.23
N TYR A 116 15.16 5.50 -21.41
CA TYR A 116 15.76 4.77 -20.29
C TYR A 116 16.65 5.69 -19.43
N ALA A 117 17.52 6.49 -20.07
CA ALA A 117 18.37 7.45 -19.35
C ALA A 117 17.56 8.47 -18.54
N THR A 118 16.49 9.02 -19.11
CA THR A 118 15.58 9.92 -18.40
C THR A 118 14.93 9.22 -17.21
N ALA A 119 14.36 8.03 -17.41
CA ALA A 119 13.69 7.29 -16.35
C ALA A 119 14.64 6.88 -15.21
N LEU A 120 15.90 6.58 -15.53
CA LEU A 120 16.94 6.29 -14.54
C LEU A 120 17.29 7.53 -13.69
N SER A 121 17.32 8.71 -14.31
CA SER A 121 17.48 9.99 -13.58
C SER A 121 16.28 10.27 -12.69
N ASP A 122 15.07 10.12 -13.21
CA ASP A 122 13.81 10.34 -12.47
C ASP A 122 13.69 9.39 -11.27
N TRP A 123 14.17 8.14 -11.40
CA TRP A 123 14.26 7.20 -10.28
C TRP A 123 15.17 7.71 -9.16
N GLY A 124 16.33 8.24 -9.50
CA GLY A 124 17.25 8.86 -8.55
C GLY A 124 16.64 10.08 -7.87
N ASP A 125 16.04 10.99 -8.63
CA ASP A 125 15.42 12.22 -8.13
C ASP A 125 14.21 11.95 -7.24
N ALA A 126 13.51 10.83 -7.47
CA ALA A 126 12.41 10.37 -6.62
C ALA A 126 12.88 9.70 -5.31
N HIS A 127 14.19 9.65 -5.03
CA HIS A 127 14.79 8.89 -3.92
C HIS A 127 14.59 7.37 -4.04
N GLY A 128 14.56 6.85 -5.27
CA GLY A 128 14.39 5.44 -5.54
C GLY A 128 15.48 4.56 -4.92
N TYR A 129 16.75 4.93 -5.09
CA TYR A 129 17.88 4.19 -4.49
C TYR A 129 17.85 4.16 -2.96
N ASP A 130 17.38 5.24 -2.32
CA ASP A 130 17.20 5.25 -0.87
C ASP A 130 16.12 4.22 -0.44
N ALA A 131 15.05 4.10 -1.23
CA ALA A 131 14.02 3.11 -0.99
C ALA A 131 14.54 1.67 -1.16
N GLU A 132 15.36 1.42 -2.18
CA GLU A 132 15.99 0.12 -2.43
C GLU A 132 16.86 -0.35 -1.25
N VAL A 133 17.62 0.56 -0.64
CA VAL A 133 18.41 0.24 0.58
C VAL A 133 17.49 -0.19 1.73
N ILE A 134 16.38 0.53 1.94
CA ILE A 134 15.41 0.17 2.99
C ILE A 134 14.74 -1.17 2.69
N TRP A 135 14.40 -1.42 1.43
CA TRP A 135 13.80 -2.67 0.98
C TRP A 135 14.72 -3.86 1.16
N ASP A 136 16.00 -3.71 0.82
CA ASP A 136 17.00 -4.75 1.03
C ASP A 136 17.18 -5.07 2.52
N ILE A 137 17.34 -4.05 3.38
CA ILE A 137 17.44 -4.23 4.82
C ILE A 137 16.22 -4.98 5.38
N CYS A 138 15.01 -4.58 4.96
CA CYS A 138 13.77 -5.22 5.42
C CYS A 138 13.65 -6.66 4.95
N THR A 139 13.99 -6.94 3.69
CA THR A 139 13.84 -8.26 3.07
C THR A 139 14.90 -9.22 3.60
N MET A 140 16.14 -8.76 3.80
CA MET A 140 17.18 -9.52 4.49
C MET A 140 16.77 -9.86 5.93
N ALA A 141 16.20 -8.90 6.67
CA ALA A 141 15.76 -9.13 8.04
C ALA A 141 14.56 -10.09 8.14
N ALA A 142 13.61 -10.04 7.19
CA ALA A 142 12.38 -10.82 7.23
C ALA A 142 12.50 -12.19 6.56
N LEU A 143 13.20 -12.27 5.42
CA LEU A 143 13.27 -13.44 4.53
C LEU A 143 14.68 -14.04 4.42
N GLY A 144 15.72 -13.32 4.84
CA GLY A 144 17.12 -13.77 4.72
C GLY A 144 17.69 -13.70 3.31
N VAL A 145 17.01 -13.02 2.38
CA VAL A 145 17.41 -12.82 0.99
C VAL A 145 17.19 -11.35 0.59
N PRO A 146 17.94 -10.82 -0.39
CA PRO A 146 17.67 -9.49 -0.95
C PRO A 146 16.30 -9.46 -1.66
N TYR A 147 15.81 -8.25 -1.92
CA TYR A 147 14.49 -8.01 -2.54
C TYR A 147 14.45 -8.25 -4.04
#